data_AF-A0A2K8VCN0-F1
#
_entry.id   AF-A0A2K8VCN0-F1
#
_cell.length_a   1.000
_cell.length_b   1.000
_cell.length_c   1.000
_cell.angle_alpha   90.00
_cell.angle_beta   90.00
_cell.angle_gamma   90.00
#
_symmetry.space_group_name_H-M   'P 1'
#
loop_
_entity.id
_entity.type
_entity.pdbx_description
1 polymer ?
#
loop_
_entity_poly.entity_id
_entity_poly.type
_entity_poly.pdbx_seq_one_letter_code
_entity_poly.pdbx_strand_id
1 'polypeptide(L)'
;MKREEFIKSLADTLKVDAKLLATELNKENDIKFELPKLNSFTDEELSTRDENIKKVGYDEGVTVGFDRSAKKIKDISGVEVEGKDITKIVGAIVSKANTEAKIEPDAKLQDALDSITKLQGTISSLEGERDKAVGDFQSFKQRQTILAAIPQNTVGLSSETILTEMQAQGYSFTEEGVHLNGDLVKDDKMQNPIPMVDVFNQFMTDKNWLKKSKPGRGGDDTAGATPVNYKQFIEQCEKDGINPAGEEAIARAKELAMDNPEFYD
;
A
#
# COMPACT_ATOMS: atom_id res chain seq x y z
N MET A 1 -43.41 -64.04 58.45
CA MET A 1 -42.64 -63.33 59.50
C MET A 1 -43.16 -63.81 60.84
N LYS A 2 -42.31 -64.33 61.72
CA LYS A 2 -42.72 -64.80 63.05
C LYS A 2 -43.08 -63.58 63.92
N ARG A 3 -44.01 -63.73 64.87
CA ARG A 3 -44.49 -62.63 65.74
C ARG A 3 -43.35 -61.89 66.46
N GLU A 4 -42.34 -62.63 66.90
CA GLU A 4 -41.14 -62.07 67.54
C GLU A 4 -40.30 -61.21 66.58
N GLU A 5 -40.21 -61.58 65.30
CA GLU A 5 -39.52 -60.80 64.27
C GLU A 5 -40.27 -59.50 63.96
N PHE A 6 -41.60 -59.55 63.96
CA PHE A 6 -42.46 -58.37 63.74
C PHE A 6 -42.39 -57.38 64.91
N ILE A 7 -42.45 -57.88 66.16
CA ILE A 7 -42.31 -57.04 67.36
C ILE A 7 -40.94 -56.37 67.39
N LYS A 8 -39.89 -57.10 67.00
CA LYS A 8 -38.54 -56.56 66.92
C LYS A 8 -38.43 -55.46 65.85
N SER A 9 -38.98 -55.66 64.65
CA SER A 9 -38.92 -54.64 63.59
C SER A 9 -39.73 -53.38 63.95
N LEU A 10 -40.86 -53.54 64.64
CA LEU A 10 -41.69 -52.43 65.09
C LEU A 10 -40.99 -51.65 66.21
N ALA A 11 -40.41 -52.35 67.18
CA ALA A 11 -39.61 -51.77 68.27
C ALA A 11 -38.41 -50.98 67.73
N ASP A 12 -37.70 -51.54 66.75
CA ASP A 12 -36.57 -50.90 66.09
C ASP A 12 -37.01 -49.63 65.33
N THR A 13 -38.15 -49.68 64.62
CA THR A 13 -38.71 -48.54 63.87
C THR A 13 -39.14 -47.40 64.79
N LEU A 14 -39.79 -47.73 65.90
CA LEU A 14 -40.26 -46.76 66.89
C LEU A 14 -39.16 -46.33 67.88
N LYS A 15 -37.96 -46.93 67.79
CA LYS A 15 -36.83 -46.76 68.71
C LYS A 15 -37.19 -47.01 70.17
N VAL A 16 -37.91 -48.08 70.45
CA VAL A 16 -38.24 -48.51 71.82
C VAL A 16 -37.70 -49.90 72.10
N ASP A 17 -37.45 -50.23 73.37
CA ASP A 17 -36.91 -51.52 73.76
C ASP A 17 -37.89 -52.66 73.40
N ALA A 18 -37.40 -53.64 72.63
CA ALA A 18 -38.21 -54.74 72.10
C ALA A 18 -38.76 -55.68 73.18
N LYS A 19 -38.06 -55.82 74.33
CA LYS A 19 -38.55 -56.66 75.45
C LYS A 19 -39.65 -55.94 76.20
N LEU A 20 -39.53 -54.62 76.39
CA LEU A 20 -40.60 -53.81 76.96
C LEU A 20 -41.83 -53.81 76.04
N LEU A 21 -41.65 -53.60 74.73
CA LEU A 21 -42.75 -53.62 73.77
C LEU A 21 -43.47 -54.98 73.75
N ALA A 22 -42.72 -56.09 73.75
CA ALA A 22 -43.28 -57.45 73.78
C ALA A 22 -44.04 -57.73 75.09
N THR A 23 -43.55 -57.20 76.22
CA THR A 23 -44.16 -57.39 77.54
C THR A 23 -45.45 -56.57 77.68
N GLU A 24 -45.46 -55.35 77.15
CA GLU A 24 -46.65 -54.48 77.17
C GLU A 24 -47.72 -54.94 76.17
N LEU A 25 -47.36 -55.44 74.98
CA LEU A 25 -48.29 -55.99 73.98
C LEU A 25 -49.00 -57.29 74.40
N ASN A 26 -48.53 -57.95 75.46
CA ASN A 26 -49.10 -59.22 75.96
C ASN A 26 -49.96 -59.05 77.22
N LYS A 27 -50.14 -57.82 77.73
CA LYS A 27 -51.05 -57.55 78.86
C LYS A 27 -52.47 -57.31 78.34
N GLU A 28 -53.48 -57.86 79.03
CA GLU A 28 -54.91 -57.77 78.64
C GLU A 28 -55.58 -56.41 78.95
N ASN A 29 -54.88 -55.46 79.56
CA ASN A 29 -55.43 -54.15 79.92
C ASN A 29 -55.02 -53.06 78.91
N ASP A 30 -55.89 -52.05 78.73
CA ASP A 30 -55.56 -50.84 77.98
C ASP A 30 -54.40 -50.10 78.64
N ILE A 31 -53.25 -50.07 77.96
CA ILE A 31 -52.04 -49.41 78.45
C ILE A 31 -51.74 -48.22 77.54
N LYS A 32 -51.67 -47.02 78.14
CA LYS A 32 -51.20 -45.81 77.47
C LYS A 32 -49.68 -45.88 77.32
N PHE A 33 -49.24 -46.32 76.15
CA PHE A 33 -47.84 -46.26 75.75
C PHE A 33 -47.58 -44.93 75.04
N GLU A 34 -46.79 -44.06 75.65
CA GLU A 34 -46.38 -42.80 75.02
C GLU A 34 -45.29 -43.08 74.00
N LEU A 35 -45.67 -43.06 72.71
CA LEU A 35 -44.70 -43.15 71.63
C LEU A 35 -43.79 -41.92 71.66
N PRO A 36 -42.46 -42.09 71.48
CA PRO A 36 -41.57 -40.96 71.33
C PRO A 36 -42.00 -40.12 70.12
N LYS A 37 -41.82 -38.79 70.20
CA LYS A 37 -42.07 -37.90 69.06
C LYS A 37 -41.16 -38.28 67.89
N LEU A 38 -41.70 -39.02 66.94
CA LEU A 38 -41.04 -39.36 65.69
C LEU A 38 -41.30 -38.26 64.68
N ASN A 39 -40.22 -37.64 64.21
CA ASN A 39 -40.27 -36.76 63.04
C ASN A 39 -40.25 -37.66 61.79
N SER A 40 -41.42 -38.21 61.44
CA SER A 40 -41.61 -38.92 60.17
C SER A 40 -41.91 -37.90 59.09
N PHE A 41 -41.01 -37.77 58.13
CA PHE A 41 -41.25 -37.00 56.92
C PHE A 41 -41.88 -37.93 55.88
N THR A 42 -42.89 -37.44 55.16
CA THR A 42 -43.39 -38.08 53.94
C THR A 42 -42.33 -38.02 52.83
N ASP A 43 -42.45 -38.89 51.83
CA ASP A 43 -41.52 -38.91 50.69
C ASP A 43 -41.50 -37.56 49.95
N GLU A 44 -42.64 -36.87 49.89
CA GLU A 44 -42.80 -35.54 49.30
C GLU A 44 -42.08 -34.45 50.12
N GLU A 45 -42.17 -34.51 51.45
CA GLU A 45 -41.44 -33.59 52.35
C GLU A 45 -39.94 -33.84 52.31
N LEU A 46 -39.49 -35.10 52.19
CA LEU A 46 -38.08 -35.45 52.02
C LEU A 46 -37.53 -34.92 50.69
N SER A 47 -38.28 -35.10 49.59
CA SER A 47 -37.88 -34.57 48.27
C SER A 47 -37.79 -33.05 48.30
N THR A 48 -38.78 -32.37 48.89
CA THR A 48 -38.80 -30.91 49.00
C THR A 48 -37.66 -30.39 49.88
N ARG A 49 -37.38 -31.07 50.99
CA ARG A 49 -36.23 -30.74 51.87
C ARG A 49 -34.92 -30.91 51.11
N ASP A 50 -34.75 -32.01 50.40
CA ASP A 50 -33.51 -32.31 49.70
C ASP A 50 -33.30 -31.36 48.50
N GLU A 51 -34.36 -30.95 47.81
CA GLU A 51 -34.33 -29.91 46.78
C GLU A 51 -33.96 -28.54 47.36
N ASN A 52 -34.55 -28.16 48.49
CA ASN A 52 -34.21 -26.90 49.18
C ASN A 52 -32.79 -26.91 49.73
N ILE A 53 -32.33 -28.02 50.32
CA ILE A 53 -30.94 -28.19 50.77
C ILE A 53 -29.99 -28.14 49.58
N LYS A 54 -30.32 -28.74 48.44
CA LYS A 54 -29.51 -28.64 47.23
C LYS A 54 -29.45 -27.20 46.72
N LYS A 55 -30.57 -26.48 46.70
CA LYS A 55 -30.62 -25.10 46.20
C LYS A 55 -29.89 -24.14 47.14
N VAL A 56 -30.23 -24.14 48.43
CA VAL A 56 -29.59 -23.30 49.44
C VAL A 56 -28.12 -23.68 49.61
N GLY A 57 -27.81 -24.98 49.69
CA GLY A 57 -26.43 -25.47 49.80
C GLY A 57 -25.60 -25.22 48.54
N TYR A 58 -26.21 -25.19 47.35
CA TYR A 58 -25.56 -24.76 46.12
C TYR A 58 -25.32 -23.25 46.14
N ASP A 59 -26.31 -22.43 46.49
CA ASP A 59 -26.17 -20.97 46.53
C ASP A 59 -25.15 -20.52 47.61
N GLU A 60 -25.18 -21.14 48.79
CA GLU A 60 -24.19 -20.95 49.85
C GLU A 60 -22.82 -21.52 49.45
N GLY A 61 -22.78 -22.70 48.82
CA GLY A 61 -21.54 -23.31 48.34
C GLY A 61 -20.87 -22.50 47.22
N VAL A 62 -21.66 -21.93 46.33
CA VAL A 62 -21.22 -21.00 45.28
C VAL A 62 -20.73 -19.71 45.91
N THR A 63 -21.46 -19.14 46.88
CA THR A 63 -21.06 -17.89 47.55
C THR A 63 -19.78 -18.07 48.38
N VAL A 64 -19.70 -19.13 49.18
CA VAL A 64 -18.50 -19.47 49.98
C VAL A 64 -17.33 -19.87 49.09
N GLY A 65 -17.59 -20.60 48.00
CA GLY A 65 -16.60 -20.98 47.00
C GLY A 65 -16.05 -19.77 46.26
N PHE A 66 -16.91 -18.83 45.89
CA PHE A 66 -16.56 -17.56 45.26
C PHE A 66 -15.74 -16.69 46.22
N ASP A 67 -16.15 -16.59 47.48
CA ASP A 67 -15.44 -15.84 48.53
C ASP A 67 -14.04 -16.40 48.82
N ARG A 68 -13.92 -17.73 48.93
CA ARG A 68 -12.62 -18.39 49.12
C ARG A 68 -11.73 -18.24 47.88
N SER A 69 -12.31 -18.32 46.70
CA SER A 69 -11.58 -18.15 45.43
C SER A 69 -11.09 -16.71 45.26
N ALA A 70 -11.95 -15.72 45.52
CA ALA A 70 -11.61 -14.31 45.50
C ALA A 70 -10.46 -13.98 46.48
N LYS A 71 -10.52 -14.53 47.70
CA LYS A 71 -9.43 -14.37 48.69
C LYS A 71 -8.14 -15.03 48.22
N LYS A 72 -8.20 -16.29 47.76
CA LYS A 72 -7.01 -17.02 47.26
C LYS A 72 -6.39 -16.34 46.03
N ILE A 73 -7.20 -15.79 45.14
CA ILE A 73 -6.74 -15.04 43.96
C ILE A 73 -6.02 -13.75 44.39
N LYS A 74 -6.54 -13.00 45.37
CA LYS A 74 -5.84 -11.83 45.93
C LYS A 74 -4.52 -12.20 46.57
N ASP A 75 -4.51 -13.25 47.39
CA ASP A 75 -3.31 -13.71 48.10
C ASP A 75 -2.22 -14.15 47.10
N ILE A 76 -2.59 -14.85 46.01
CA ILE A 76 -1.66 -15.29 44.96
C ILE A 76 -1.18 -14.11 44.09
N SER A 77 -2.08 -13.20 43.73
CA SER A 77 -1.75 -12.08 42.83
C SER A 77 -1.14 -10.87 43.53
N GLY A 78 -1.20 -10.82 44.86
CA GLY A 78 -0.68 -9.73 45.69
C GLY A 78 -1.36 -8.39 45.42
N VAL A 79 -2.64 -8.39 45.02
CA VAL A 79 -3.40 -7.18 44.70
C VAL A 79 -4.26 -6.77 45.90
N GLU A 80 -4.11 -5.53 46.36
CA GLU A 80 -4.94 -4.97 47.43
C GLU A 80 -6.21 -4.33 46.84
N VAL A 81 -7.31 -5.08 46.84
CA VAL A 81 -8.65 -4.57 46.49
C VAL A 81 -9.56 -4.68 47.70
N GLU A 82 -10.35 -3.64 47.98
CA GLU A 82 -11.37 -3.68 49.03
C GLU A 82 -12.63 -4.44 48.55
N GLY A 83 -13.11 -5.41 49.33
CA GLY A 83 -14.27 -6.25 48.99
C GLY A 83 -13.98 -7.49 48.11
N LYS A 84 -14.94 -8.40 47.94
CA LYS A 84 -14.72 -9.74 47.32
C LYS A 84 -15.18 -9.84 45.85
N ASP A 85 -15.32 -8.72 45.18
CA ASP A 85 -15.78 -8.63 43.79
C ASP A 85 -14.70 -9.15 42.82
N ILE A 86 -14.93 -10.30 42.17
CA ILE A 86 -13.99 -10.91 41.24
C ILE A 86 -13.69 -9.99 40.04
N THR A 87 -14.65 -9.21 39.56
CA THR A 87 -14.42 -8.29 38.43
C THR A 87 -13.43 -7.19 38.83
N LYS A 88 -13.54 -6.67 40.06
CA LYS A 88 -12.57 -5.70 40.59
C LYS A 88 -11.20 -6.33 40.85
N ILE A 89 -11.17 -7.57 41.33
CA ILE A 89 -9.91 -8.32 41.55
C ILE A 89 -9.21 -8.58 40.21
N VAL A 90 -9.92 -9.07 39.20
CA VAL A 90 -9.38 -9.30 37.85
C VAL A 90 -8.91 -7.97 37.24
N GLY A 91 -9.71 -6.91 37.34
CA GLY A 91 -9.31 -5.58 36.86
C GLY A 91 -8.05 -5.06 37.53
N ALA A 92 -7.90 -5.29 38.83
CA ALA A 92 -6.72 -4.88 39.57
C ALA A 92 -5.52 -5.81 39.38
N ILE A 93 -5.71 -7.10 39.06
CA ILE A 93 -4.66 -8.00 38.55
C ILE A 93 -4.17 -7.54 37.20
N VAL A 94 -5.06 -7.20 36.27
CA VAL A 94 -4.70 -6.65 34.96
C VAL A 94 -3.99 -5.32 35.11
N SER A 95 -4.48 -4.43 35.98
CA SER A 95 -3.82 -3.16 36.27
C SER A 95 -2.44 -3.39 36.89
N LYS A 96 -2.34 -4.24 37.92
CA LYS A 96 -1.08 -4.59 38.59
C LYS A 96 -0.12 -5.22 37.58
N ALA A 97 -0.56 -6.18 36.78
CA ALA A 97 0.21 -6.77 35.70
C ALA A 97 0.62 -5.71 34.67
N ASN A 98 -0.21 -4.74 34.28
CA ASN A 98 0.22 -3.68 33.36
C ASN A 98 1.26 -2.74 33.99
N THR A 99 1.16 -2.44 35.28
CA THR A 99 2.18 -1.64 36.01
C THR A 99 3.45 -2.41 36.34
N GLU A 100 3.36 -3.68 36.73
CA GLU A 100 4.47 -4.56 37.12
C GLU A 100 5.15 -5.20 35.91
N ALA A 101 4.37 -5.59 34.90
CA ALA A 101 4.91 -6.10 33.65
C ALA A 101 5.83 -5.08 33.02
N LYS A 102 5.75 -3.78 33.40
CA LYS A 102 6.52 -2.70 32.78
C LYS A 102 6.69 -3.08 31.32
N ILE A 103 5.56 -3.26 30.61
CA ILE A 103 5.65 -3.25 29.16
C ILE A 103 6.03 -1.81 28.90
N GLU A 104 7.32 -1.55 29.07
CA GLU A 104 8.12 -0.69 28.26
C GLU A 104 7.32 -0.55 26.95
N PRO A 105 6.80 0.65 26.64
CA PRO A 105 7.29 1.19 25.40
C PRO A 105 8.81 1.09 25.57
N ASP A 106 9.39 -0.05 25.16
CA ASP A 106 10.84 -0.24 25.17
C ASP A 106 11.30 1.07 24.57
N ALA A 107 12.16 1.83 25.23
CA ALA A 107 12.54 3.13 24.69
C ALA A 107 12.91 2.95 23.20
N LYS A 108 13.43 1.76 22.85
CA LYS A 108 13.60 1.26 21.48
C LYS A 108 12.34 1.00 20.66
N LEU A 109 11.25 0.47 21.21
CA LEU A 109 9.95 0.33 20.53
C LEU A 109 9.29 1.68 20.27
N GLN A 110 9.33 2.60 21.23
CA GLN A 110 8.86 3.98 21.04
C GLN A 110 9.74 4.72 20.02
N ASP A 111 11.07 4.63 20.17
CA ASP A 111 12.04 5.17 19.21
C ASP A 111 11.87 4.53 17.81
N ALA A 112 11.53 3.24 17.74
CA ALA A 112 11.25 2.55 16.48
C ALA A 112 9.94 3.03 15.85
N LEU A 113 8.87 3.24 16.62
CA LEU A 113 7.60 3.79 16.13
C LEU A 113 7.76 5.24 15.66
N ASP A 114 8.50 6.05 16.40
CA ASP A 114 8.82 7.43 16.02
C ASP A 114 9.71 7.46 14.76
N SER A 115 10.68 6.55 14.67
CA SER A 115 11.51 6.37 13.47
C SER A 115 10.69 5.90 12.27
N ILE A 116 9.76 4.95 12.45
CA ILE A 116 8.86 4.48 11.39
C ILE A 116 7.98 5.62 10.90
N THR A 117 7.38 6.39 11.81
CA THR A 117 6.52 7.53 11.47
C THR A 117 7.31 8.60 10.70
N LYS A 118 8.54 8.90 11.15
CA LYS A 118 9.44 9.83 10.45
C LYS A 118 9.86 9.30 9.08
N LEU A 119 10.17 8.02 8.96
CA LEU A 119 10.51 7.37 7.69
C LEU A 119 9.32 7.38 6.73
N GLN A 120 8.10 7.10 7.19
CA GLN A 120 6.89 7.17 6.38
C GLN A 120 6.63 8.58 5.86
N GLY A 121 6.79 9.60 6.72
CA GLY A 121 6.70 11.00 6.29
C GLY A 121 7.78 11.38 5.28
N THR A 122 9.02 10.92 5.49
CA THR A 122 10.13 11.15 4.56
C THR A 122 9.90 10.46 3.22
N ILE A 123 9.42 9.21 3.22
CA ILE A 123 9.08 8.46 2.01
C ILE A 123 7.98 9.18 1.25
N SER A 124 6.90 9.59 1.93
CA SER A 124 5.80 10.31 1.28
C SER A 124 6.27 11.64 0.66
N SER A 125 7.17 12.36 1.34
CA SER A 125 7.78 13.59 0.81
C SER A 125 8.66 13.31 -0.41
N LEU A 126 9.52 12.29 -0.33
CA LEU A 126 10.40 11.90 -1.43
C LEU A 126 9.63 11.36 -2.64
N GLU A 127 8.52 10.66 -2.42
CA GLU A 127 7.60 10.25 -3.50
C GLU A 127 7.00 11.46 -4.18
N GLY A 128 6.53 12.46 -3.42
CA GLY A 128 6.03 13.72 -3.97
C GLY A 128 7.11 14.51 -4.74
N GLU A 129 8.32 14.59 -4.22
CA GLU A 129 9.46 15.22 -4.90
C GLU A 129 9.85 14.46 -6.18
N ARG A 130 9.86 13.13 -6.13
CA ARG A 130 10.13 12.27 -7.29
C ARG A 130 9.07 12.45 -8.36
N ASP A 131 7.79 12.45 -8.00
CA ASP A 131 6.70 12.63 -8.95
C ASP A 131 6.76 14.01 -9.61
N LYS A 132 7.08 15.05 -8.82
CA LYS A 132 7.34 16.38 -9.35
C LYS A 132 8.53 16.38 -10.32
N ALA A 133 9.67 15.80 -9.92
CA ALA A 133 10.86 15.74 -10.76
C ALA A 133 10.63 14.94 -12.06
N VAL A 134 9.88 13.84 -12.00
CA VAL A 134 9.48 13.08 -13.19
C VAL A 134 8.58 13.91 -14.10
N GLY A 135 7.59 14.62 -13.54
CA GLY A 135 6.73 15.53 -14.29
C GLY A 135 7.51 16.68 -14.94
N ASP A 136 8.43 17.30 -14.20
CA ASP A 136 9.32 18.36 -14.70
C ASP A 136 10.23 17.83 -15.83
N PHE A 137 10.77 16.62 -15.67
CA PHE A 137 11.61 15.98 -16.68
C PHE A 137 10.83 15.63 -17.96
N GLN A 138 9.61 15.10 -17.83
CA GLN A 138 8.73 14.84 -18.97
C GLN A 138 8.38 16.13 -19.71
N SER A 139 8.03 17.18 -18.98
CA SER A 139 7.75 18.52 -19.53
C SER A 139 8.97 19.10 -20.24
N PHE A 140 10.15 18.98 -19.65
CA PHE A 140 11.42 19.38 -20.25
C PHE A 140 11.70 18.61 -21.54
N LYS A 141 11.53 17.27 -21.52
CA LYS A 141 11.73 16.42 -22.69
C LYS A 141 10.78 16.78 -23.82
N GLN A 142 9.50 16.97 -23.52
CA GLN A 142 8.50 17.40 -24.50
C GLN A 142 8.88 18.75 -25.11
N ARG A 143 9.24 19.73 -24.26
CA ARG A 143 9.69 21.05 -24.73
C ARG A 143 10.92 20.93 -25.63
N GLN A 144 11.90 20.11 -25.27
CA GLN A 144 13.10 19.90 -26.08
C GLN A 144 12.76 19.27 -27.44
N THR A 145 11.84 18.30 -27.47
CA THR A 145 11.35 17.70 -28.73
C THR A 145 10.68 18.75 -29.61
N ILE A 146 9.84 19.62 -29.04
CA ILE A 146 9.18 20.71 -29.77
C ILE A 146 10.21 21.67 -30.34
N LEU A 147 11.15 22.15 -29.52
CA LEU A 147 12.19 23.09 -29.95
C LEU A 147 13.10 22.49 -31.04
N ALA A 148 13.41 21.19 -30.95
CA ALA A 148 14.21 20.49 -31.95
C ALA A 148 13.49 20.36 -33.31
N ALA A 149 12.15 20.34 -33.31
CA ALA A 149 11.35 20.35 -34.54
C ALA A 149 11.32 21.73 -35.22
N ILE A 150 11.76 22.80 -34.54
CA ILE A 150 11.81 24.15 -35.11
C ILE A 150 13.00 24.23 -36.08
N PRO A 151 12.75 24.61 -37.36
CA PRO A 151 13.81 24.85 -38.33
C PRO A 151 14.85 25.85 -37.82
N GLN A 152 16.13 25.48 -37.90
CA GLN A 152 17.24 26.29 -37.38
C GLN A 152 17.69 27.41 -38.34
N ASN A 153 17.19 27.42 -39.57
CA ASN A 153 17.49 28.44 -40.59
C ASN A 153 16.68 29.73 -40.39
N THR A 154 16.60 30.23 -39.16
CA THR A 154 15.85 31.43 -38.77
C THR A 154 16.62 32.73 -39.08
N VAL A 155 15.91 33.84 -39.31
CA VAL A 155 16.49 35.19 -39.41
C VAL A 155 16.63 35.79 -38.02
N GLY A 156 17.64 35.35 -37.27
CA GLY A 156 18.02 35.97 -35.98
C GLY A 156 17.03 35.74 -34.83
N LEU A 157 16.05 34.84 -35.01
CA LEU A 157 15.10 34.45 -33.97
C LEU A 157 15.53 33.14 -33.32
N SER A 158 15.41 33.07 -32.00
CA SER A 158 15.59 31.81 -31.29
C SER A 158 14.36 30.92 -31.45
N SER A 159 14.55 29.61 -31.34
CA SER A 159 13.46 28.62 -31.30
C SER A 159 12.43 28.93 -30.21
N GLU A 160 12.86 29.50 -29.08
CA GLU A 160 11.97 29.89 -27.98
C GLU A 160 11.08 31.08 -28.34
N THR A 161 11.60 32.08 -29.04
CA THR A 161 10.79 33.20 -29.51
C THR A 161 9.71 32.72 -30.49
N ILE A 162 10.06 31.81 -31.38
CA ILE A 162 9.14 31.24 -32.37
C ILE A 162 8.03 30.44 -31.66
N LEU A 163 8.41 29.56 -30.72
CA LEU A 163 7.46 28.77 -29.95
C LEU A 163 6.50 29.66 -29.15
N THR A 164 7.03 30.68 -28.47
CA THR A 164 6.24 31.62 -27.69
C THR A 164 5.21 32.36 -28.56
N GLU A 165 5.62 32.84 -29.74
CA GLU A 165 4.71 33.50 -30.66
C GLU A 165 3.60 32.55 -31.16
N MET A 166 3.94 31.32 -31.51
CA MET A 166 2.95 30.33 -31.93
C MET A 166 1.93 30.05 -30.82
N GLN A 167 2.40 29.85 -29.59
CA GLN A 167 1.50 29.66 -28.45
C GLN A 167 0.59 30.89 -28.23
N ALA A 168 1.12 32.10 -28.37
CA ALA A 168 0.33 33.34 -28.28
C ALA A 168 -0.74 33.44 -29.39
N GLN A 169 -0.52 32.81 -30.55
CA GLN A 169 -1.49 32.72 -31.64
C GLN A 169 -2.45 31.52 -31.52
N GLY A 170 -2.41 30.80 -30.41
CA GLY A 170 -3.34 29.71 -30.10
C GLY A 170 -2.86 28.32 -30.50
N TYR A 171 -1.58 28.16 -30.89
CA TYR A 171 -1.03 26.84 -31.16
C TYR A 171 -0.73 26.07 -29.86
N SER A 172 -1.09 24.79 -29.82
CA SER A 172 -0.70 23.87 -28.74
C SER A 172 -0.14 22.56 -29.29
N PHE A 173 0.83 22.00 -28.58
CA PHE A 173 1.61 20.84 -29.04
C PHE A 173 1.35 19.65 -28.12
N THR A 174 0.77 18.59 -28.66
CA THR A 174 0.36 17.39 -27.93
C THR A 174 0.95 16.14 -28.58
N GLU A 175 0.79 14.97 -27.96
CA GLU A 175 1.22 13.70 -28.55
C GLU A 175 0.45 13.36 -29.85
N GLU A 176 -0.80 13.82 -29.97
CA GLU A 176 -1.63 13.63 -31.16
C GLU A 176 -1.23 14.53 -32.34
N GLY A 177 -0.42 15.56 -32.07
CA GLY A 177 0.04 16.53 -33.05
C GLY A 177 -0.15 17.97 -32.62
N VAL A 178 -0.07 18.87 -33.59
CA VAL A 178 -0.20 20.33 -33.39
C VAL A 178 -1.66 20.72 -33.54
N HIS A 179 -2.17 21.49 -32.59
CA HIS A 179 -3.51 22.05 -32.60
C HIS A 179 -3.44 23.58 -32.74
N LEU A 180 -4.45 24.18 -33.34
CA LEU A 180 -4.66 25.62 -33.41
C LEU A 180 -6.05 25.93 -32.84
N ASN A 181 -6.10 26.71 -31.75
CA ASN A 181 -7.34 27.06 -31.05
C ASN A 181 -8.18 25.83 -30.62
N GLY A 182 -7.53 24.71 -30.32
CA GLY A 182 -8.15 23.46 -29.91
C GLY A 182 -8.46 22.47 -31.03
N ASP A 183 -8.32 22.88 -32.30
CA ASP A 183 -8.53 21.99 -33.45
C ASP A 183 -7.21 21.44 -33.98
N LEU A 184 -7.17 20.14 -34.27
CA LEU A 184 -5.98 19.48 -34.82
C LEU A 184 -5.67 20.04 -36.22
N VAL A 185 -4.43 20.49 -36.43
CA VAL A 185 -3.96 21.00 -37.71
C VAL A 185 -3.81 19.84 -38.69
N LYS A 186 -4.56 19.90 -39.80
CA LYS A 186 -4.68 18.83 -40.78
C LYS A 186 -4.36 19.33 -42.19
N ASP A 187 -3.85 18.42 -43.02
CA ASP A 187 -3.64 18.67 -44.45
C ASP A 187 -4.99 18.82 -45.16
N ASP A 188 -5.08 19.83 -46.03
CA ASP A 188 -6.30 20.19 -46.76
C ASP A 188 -6.80 19.03 -47.65
N LYS A 189 -5.89 18.20 -48.17
CA LYS A 189 -6.24 17.15 -49.14
C LYS A 189 -6.69 15.85 -48.48
N MET A 190 -5.92 15.35 -47.51
CA MET A 190 -6.17 14.04 -46.92
C MET A 190 -6.75 14.09 -45.50
N GLN A 191 -6.89 15.29 -44.91
CA GLN A 191 -7.34 15.49 -43.53
C GLN A 191 -6.49 14.76 -42.48
N ASN A 192 -5.26 14.41 -42.86
CA ASN A 192 -4.27 13.80 -41.98
C ASN A 192 -3.63 14.87 -41.11
N PRO A 193 -3.27 14.57 -39.85
CA PRO A 193 -2.53 15.51 -39.00
C PRO A 193 -1.22 15.92 -39.66
N ILE A 194 -0.94 17.22 -39.70
CA ILE A 194 0.31 17.73 -40.28
C ILE A 194 1.47 17.47 -39.29
N PRO A 195 2.62 16.94 -39.74
CA PRO A 195 3.80 16.79 -38.90
C PRO A 195 4.24 18.12 -38.29
N MET A 196 4.69 18.10 -37.03
CA MET A 196 5.07 19.30 -36.28
C MET A 196 6.10 20.18 -37.01
N VAL A 197 7.10 19.57 -37.65
CA VAL A 197 8.14 20.27 -38.42
C VAL A 197 7.53 21.07 -39.57
N ASP A 198 6.53 20.51 -40.24
CA ASP A 198 5.87 21.14 -41.39
C ASP A 198 4.98 22.30 -40.94
N VAL A 199 4.32 22.17 -39.77
CA VAL A 199 3.56 23.28 -39.17
C VAL A 199 4.48 24.44 -38.81
N PHE A 200 5.66 24.18 -38.23
CA PHE A 200 6.67 25.22 -37.99
C PHE A 200 7.17 25.85 -39.28
N ASN A 201 7.48 25.05 -40.30
CA ASN A 201 7.90 25.56 -41.61
C ASN A 201 6.85 26.48 -42.24
N GLN A 202 5.58 26.07 -42.22
CA GLN A 202 4.48 26.86 -42.76
C GLN A 202 4.35 28.19 -42.02
N PHE A 203 4.27 28.13 -40.68
CA PHE A 203 4.17 29.32 -39.84
C PHE A 203 5.32 30.31 -40.06
N MET A 204 6.55 29.80 -40.11
CA MET A 204 7.73 30.64 -40.30
C MET A 204 7.87 31.17 -41.72
N THR A 205 7.37 30.43 -42.72
CA THR A 205 7.28 30.90 -44.11
C THR A 205 6.30 32.06 -44.21
N ASP A 206 5.11 31.93 -43.62
CA ASP A 206 4.07 32.96 -43.61
C ASP A 206 4.56 34.26 -42.94
N LYS A 207 5.36 34.11 -41.88
CA LYS A 207 5.98 35.25 -41.17
C LYS A 207 7.27 35.78 -41.81
N ASN A 208 7.75 35.17 -42.90
CA ASN A 208 9.04 35.47 -43.54
C ASN A 208 10.24 35.39 -42.57
N TRP A 209 10.21 34.43 -41.65
CA TRP A 209 11.23 34.23 -40.61
C TRP A 209 12.31 33.22 -40.98
N LEU A 210 12.12 32.50 -42.09
CA LEU A 210 13.16 31.67 -42.66
C LEU A 210 14.14 32.53 -43.44
N LYS A 211 15.44 32.25 -43.28
CA LYS A 211 16.47 32.83 -44.14
C LYS A 211 16.11 32.46 -45.58
N LYS A 212 15.90 33.46 -46.42
CA LYS A 212 15.84 33.25 -47.87
C LYS A 212 17.15 32.57 -48.24
N SER A 213 17.07 31.34 -48.73
CA SER A 213 18.19 30.70 -49.39
C SER A 213 18.68 31.70 -50.43
N LYS A 214 19.94 32.16 -50.33
CA LYS A 214 20.56 32.83 -51.48
C LYS A 214 20.40 31.83 -52.62
N PRO A 215 19.83 32.20 -53.78
CA PRO A 215 19.73 31.26 -54.88
C PRO A 215 21.13 30.78 -55.22
N GLY A 216 21.44 29.55 -54.82
CA GLY A 216 22.59 28.82 -55.30
C GLY A 216 22.40 28.68 -56.80
N ARG A 217 23.42 29.08 -57.56
CA ARG A 217 23.46 28.80 -59.00
C ARG A 217 23.62 27.28 -59.16
N GLY A 218 22.57 26.61 -59.64
CA GLY A 218 22.55 25.17 -59.99
C GLY A 218 22.49 24.27 -58.74
N GLY A 219 21.61 23.29 -58.61
CA GLY A 219 21.29 22.27 -59.61
C GLY A 219 22.32 21.16 -59.46
N ASP A 220 21.93 20.07 -58.78
CA ASP A 220 22.57 18.75 -58.62
C ASP A 220 24.05 18.60 -59.05
N ASP A 221 24.92 18.29 -58.09
CA ASP A 221 25.53 16.96 -57.98
C ASP A 221 26.65 16.93 -56.92
N THR A 222 26.55 15.94 -56.03
CA THR A 222 27.61 15.29 -55.22
C THR A 222 28.94 16.05 -55.01
N ALA A 223 29.11 16.65 -53.83
CA ALA A 223 30.41 17.06 -53.32
C ALA A 223 31.13 15.84 -52.70
N GLY A 224 32.28 15.44 -53.29
CA GLY A 224 33.23 14.53 -52.64
C GLY A 224 33.93 13.50 -53.54
N ALA A 225 33.72 13.48 -54.86
CA ALA A 225 34.40 12.52 -55.73
C ALA A 225 35.74 13.07 -56.26
N THR A 226 36.83 12.34 -56.05
CA THR A 226 38.11 12.54 -56.73
C THR A 226 37.88 12.53 -58.25
N PRO A 227 38.41 13.50 -59.03
CA PRO A 227 38.20 13.55 -60.47
C PRO A 227 38.69 12.25 -61.13
N VAL A 228 37.82 11.57 -61.88
CA VAL A 228 38.19 10.29 -62.53
C VAL A 228 38.74 10.47 -63.94
N ASN A 229 38.62 11.67 -64.53
CA ASN A 229 39.18 12.00 -65.84
C ASN A 229 39.63 13.47 -65.90
N TYR A 230 40.42 13.80 -66.92
CA TYR A 230 41.01 15.12 -67.08
C TYR A 230 39.96 16.24 -67.18
N LYS A 231 38.81 15.98 -67.82
CA LYS A 231 37.74 16.98 -67.94
C LYS A 231 37.16 17.37 -66.59
N GLN A 232 36.88 16.39 -65.73
CA GLN A 232 36.42 16.64 -64.35
C GLN A 232 37.48 17.34 -63.50
N PHE A 233 38.76 17.08 -63.77
CA PHE A 233 39.85 17.75 -63.10
C PHE A 233 39.94 19.24 -63.47
N ILE A 234 39.80 19.59 -64.76
CA ILE A 234 39.75 20.99 -65.20
C ILE A 234 38.58 21.74 -64.54
N GLU A 235 37.39 21.13 -64.53
CA GLU A 235 36.21 21.71 -63.88
C GLU A 235 36.44 21.90 -62.36
N GLN A 236 37.18 21.00 -61.71
CA GLN A 236 37.55 21.13 -60.31
C GLN A 236 38.59 22.23 -60.07
N CYS A 237 39.61 22.36 -60.92
CA CYS A 237 40.56 23.48 -60.85
C CYS A 237 39.88 24.83 -61.01
N GLU A 238 38.91 24.95 -61.93
CA GLU A 238 38.13 26.17 -62.10
C GLU A 238 37.24 26.48 -60.89
N LYS A 239 36.65 25.47 -60.26
CA LYS A 239 35.89 25.60 -58.99
C LYS A 239 36.78 26.05 -57.82
N ASP A 240 38.00 25.53 -57.77
CA ASP A 240 38.97 25.82 -56.71
C ASP A 240 39.76 27.13 -56.97
N GLY A 241 39.51 27.80 -58.10
CA GLY A 241 40.21 29.04 -58.49
C GLY A 241 41.67 28.83 -58.87
N ILE A 242 42.06 27.59 -59.17
CA ILE A 242 43.41 27.20 -59.59
C ILE A 242 43.50 27.27 -61.11
N ASN A 243 44.52 27.94 -61.65
CA ASN A 243 44.74 27.95 -63.10
C ASN A 243 45.05 26.50 -63.57
N PRO A 244 44.24 25.90 -64.46
CA PRO A 244 44.45 24.52 -64.89
C PRO A 244 45.75 24.28 -65.66
N ALA A 245 46.37 25.34 -66.19
CA ALA A 245 47.70 25.31 -66.83
C ALA A 245 48.85 25.73 -65.90
N GLY A 246 48.56 26.00 -64.62
CA GLY A 246 49.55 26.39 -63.62
C GLY A 246 50.32 25.20 -63.05
N GLU A 247 51.51 25.46 -62.49
CA GLU A 247 52.38 24.41 -61.93
C GLU A 247 51.67 23.56 -60.86
N GLU A 248 50.80 24.17 -60.04
CA GLU A 248 50.03 23.47 -59.02
C GLU A 248 49.01 22.48 -59.61
N ALA A 249 48.30 22.85 -60.67
CA ALA A 249 47.37 21.96 -61.36
C ALA A 249 48.10 20.82 -62.08
N ILE A 250 49.26 21.11 -62.68
CA ILE A 250 50.08 20.10 -63.36
C ILE A 250 50.61 19.05 -62.37
N ALA A 251 51.00 19.45 -61.16
CA ALA A 251 51.44 18.52 -60.13
C ALA A 251 50.29 17.58 -59.69
N ARG A 252 49.09 18.14 -59.44
CA ARG A 252 47.91 17.36 -59.04
C ARG A 252 47.42 16.42 -60.15
N ALA A 253 47.46 16.87 -61.41
CA ALA A 253 47.10 16.03 -62.56
C ALA A 253 48.06 14.84 -62.73
N LYS A 254 49.35 15.02 -62.43
CA LYS A 254 50.32 13.92 -62.45
C LYS A 254 50.07 12.88 -61.37
N GLU A 255 49.73 13.30 -60.16
CA GLU A 255 49.38 12.38 -59.07
C GLU A 255 48.12 11.55 -59.42
N LEU A 256 47.07 12.21 -59.93
CA LEU A 256 45.84 11.52 -60.33
C LEU A 256 46.06 10.55 -61.50
N ALA A 257 46.95 10.89 -62.44
CA ALA A 257 47.29 10.01 -63.55
C ALA A 257 48.22 8.84 -63.17
N MET A 258 48.94 8.92 -62.04
CA MET A 258 49.71 7.78 -61.52
C MET A 258 48.77 6.70 -60.98
N ASP A 259 47.66 7.10 -60.37
CA ASP A 259 46.66 6.18 -59.81
C ASP A 259 45.59 5.76 -60.84
N ASN A 260 45.48 6.47 -61.97
CA ASN A 260 44.57 6.15 -63.07
C ASN A 260 45.24 6.29 -64.46
N PRO A 261 45.65 5.18 -65.10
CA PRO A 261 46.32 5.19 -66.41
C PRO A 261 45.50 5.79 -67.55
N GLU A 262 44.17 5.77 -67.45
CA GLU A 262 43.23 6.32 -68.45
C GLU A 262 42.82 7.77 -68.14
N PHE A 263 43.49 8.44 -67.20
CA PHE A 263 43.09 9.77 -66.74
C PHE A 263 43.11 10.85 -67.83
N TYR A 264 44.00 10.69 -68.83
CA TYR A 264 44.15 11.63 -69.95
C TYR A 264 43.41 11.23 -71.23
N ASP A 265 42.74 10.08 -71.24
CA ASP A 265 41.90 9.64 -72.36
C ASP A 265 40.51 10.32 -72.31
#